data_AF-A0A919RKN6-F1
#
_entry.id   AF-A0A919RKN6-F1
#
_cell.length_a   1.000
_cell.length_b   1.000
_cell.length_c   1.000
_cell.angle_alpha   90.00
_cell.angle_beta   90.00
_cell.angle_gamma   90.00
#
_symmetry.space_group_name_H-M   'P 1'
#
loop_
_entity.id
_entity.type
_entity.pdbx_description
1 polymer ?
#
loop_
_entity_poly.entity_id
_entity_poly.type
_entity_poly.pdbx_seq_one_letter_code
_entity_poly.pdbx_strand_id
1 'polypeptide(L)'
;MRERRVRHSQAGRPFETPKAPARYGYRPAKAAMLPMSLPAALDAFEADGDLLEILGKQFTTAHLMYKRNELARFPTFVTDWEFREYAYHL
;
A
#
# COMPACT_ATOMS: atom_id res chain seq x y z
N MET A 1 27.81 57.84 -2.31
CA MET A 1 26.57 57.22 -2.81
C MET A 1 26.60 55.76 -2.37
N ARG A 2 25.74 55.33 -1.45
CA ARG A 2 25.88 54.04 -0.72
C ARG A 2 25.17 52.91 -1.48
N GLU A 3 25.90 51.86 -1.82
CA GLU A 3 25.37 50.63 -2.42
C GLU A 3 24.49 49.87 -1.41
N ARG A 4 23.20 49.70 -1.75
CA ARG A 4 22.28 48.86 -0.99
C ARG A 4 22.46 47.40 -1.42
N ARG A 5 23.21 46.62 -0.63
CA ARG A 5 23.26 45.17 -0.72
C ARG A 5 21.89 44.60 -0.27
N VAL A 6 21.11 44.08 -1.21
CA VAL A 6 19.82 43.41 -0.94
C VAL A 6 20.13 42.05 -0.30
N ARG A 7 19.93 41.93 1.02
CA ARG A 7 19.97 40.63 1.70
C ARG A 7 18.68 39.87 1.37
N HIS A 8 18.75 38.94 0.41
CA HIS A 8 17.69 37.94 0.23
C HIS A 8 17.80 36.91 1.36
N SER A 9 17.15 37.19 2.48
CA SER A 9 16.96 36.24 3.58
C SER A 9 15.62 35.54 3.37
N GLN A 10 15.60 34.50 2.54
CA GLN A 10 14.46 33.61 2.48
C GLN A 10 14.67 32.52 3.52
N ALA A 11 14.26 32.81 4.76
CA ALA A 11 14.11 31.79 5.78
C ALA A 11 13.08 30.79 5.27
N GLY A 12 13.53 29.61 4.85
CA GLY A 12 12.66 28.51 4.42
C GLY A 12 11.68 28.20 5.55
N ARG A 13 10.38 28.15 5.25
CA ARG A 13 9.39 27.73 6.23
C ARG A 13 9.79 26.34 6.75
N PRO A 14 9.73 26.09 8.07
CA PRO A 14 9.96 24.75 8.59
C PRO A 14 8.99 23.78 7.90
N PHE A 15 9.52 22.65 7.45
CA PHE A 15 8.71 21.55 6.94
C PHE A 15 7.84 21.03 8.09
N GLU A 16 6.60 21.50 8.16
CA GLU A 16 5.63 20.93 9.08
C GLU A 16 5.34 19.50 8.64
N THR A 17 5.61 18.55 9.51
CA THR A 17 5.22 17.16 9.25
C THR A 17 3.70 17.10 9.21
N PRO A 18 3.08 16.60 8.12
CA PRO A 18 1.64 16.49 8.05
C PRO A 18 1.14 15.72 9.27
N LYS A 19 0.13 16.27 9.96
CA LYS A 19 -0.56 15.58 11.04
C LYS A 19 -0.90 14.18 10.56
N ALA A 20 -0.48 13.16 11.32
CA ALA A 20 -0.79 11.77 11.01
C ALA A 20 -2.29 11.68 10.68
N PRO A 21 -2.67 11.09 9.52
CA PRO A 21 -4.07 11.02 9.13
C PRO A 21 -4.86 10.38 10.27
N ALA A 22 -5.98 11.01 10.64
CA ALA A 22 -6.90 10.42 11.60
C ALA A 22 -7.23 8.99 11.15
N ARG A 23 -7.20 8.02 12.08
CA ARG A 23 -7.42 6.60 11.80
C ARG A 23 -8.57 6.39 10.80
N TYR A 24 -8.18 5.95 9.59
CA TYR A 24 -8.97 5.44 8.47
C TYR A 24 -9.96 6.40 7.79
N GLY A 25 -9.51 6.99 6.69
CA GLY A 25 -10.30 7.78 5.72
C GLY A 25 -11.23 6.97 4.82
N TYR A 26 -11.62 5.75 5.20
CA TYR A 26 -12.52 4.93 4.40
C TYR A 26 -13.97 5.35 4.66
N ARG A 27 -14.59 6.02 3.69
CA ARG A 27 -16.00 6.45 3.77
C ARG A 27 -16.84 5.54 2.86
N PRO A 28 -17.47 4.48 3.37
CA PRO A 28 -18.25 3.53 2.55
C PRO A 28 -19.43 4.21 1.83
N ALA A 29 -19.93 5.33 2.36
CA ALA A 29 -20.94 6.14 1.67
C ALA A 29 -20.41 6.84 0.40
N LYS A 30 -19.08 6.87 0.17
CA LYS A 30 -18.44 7.55 -0.96
C LYS A 30 -17.72 6.61 -1.93
N ALA A 31 -17.47 5.36 -1.54
CA ALA A 31 -16.78 4.37 -2.36
C ALA A 31 -17.10 2.95 -1.89
N ALA A 32 -16.97 1.98 -2.80
CA ALA A 32 -17.10 0.56 -2.50
C ALA A 32 -15.89 0.01 -1.74
N MET A 33 -16.15 -0.93 -0.82
CA MET A 33 -15.09 -1.50 0.03
C MET A 33 -14.02 -2.16 -0.81
N LEU A 34 -12.77 -1.86 -0.49
CA LEU A 34 -11.65 -2.56 -1.10
C LEU A 34 -11.68 -4.04 -0.70
N PRO A 35 -11.12 -4.92 -1.54
CA PRO A 35 -10.93 -6.32 -1.19
C PRO A 35 -10.17 -6.44 0.14
N MET A 36 -10.72 -7.24 1.06
CA MET A 36 -10.21 -7.38 2.43
C MET A 36 -9.18 -8.50 2.59
N SER A 37 -8.84 -9.18 1.49
CA SER A 37 -7.83 -10.24 1.47
C SER A 37 -7.00 -10.12 0.20
N LEU A 38 -5.74 -10.58 0.28
CA LEU A 38 -4.85 -10.57 -0.87
C LEU A 38 -5.40 -11.38 -2.06
N PRO A 39 -5.98 -12.59 -1.89
CA PRO A 39 -6.60 -13.30 -3.02
C PRO A 39 -7.68 -12.48 -3.72
N ALA A 40 -8.61 -11.90 -2.95
CA ALA A 40 -9.69 -11.07 -3.52
C ALA A 40 -9.14 -9.79 -4.20
N ALA A 41 -8.03 -9.24 -3.70
CA ALA A 41 -7.36 -8.10 -4.32
C ALA A 41 -6.71 -8.47 -5.67
N LEU A 42 -6.10 -9.66 -5.78
CA LEU A 42 -5.53 -10.12 -7.04
C LEU A 42 -6.60 -10.42 -8.08
N ASP A 43 -7.73 -10.98 -7.68
CA ASP A 43 -8.86 -11.22 -8.59
C ASP A 43 -9.50 -9.91 -9.06
N ALA A 44 -9.66 -8.94 -8.17
CA ALA A 44 -10.11 -7.60 -8.55
C ALA A 44 -9.12 -6.89 -9.47
N PHE A 45 -7.81 -7.06 -9.24
CA PHE A 45 -6.76 -6.50 -10.08
C PHE A 45 -6.75 -7.10 -11.49
N GLU A 46 -6.92 -8.43 -11.62
CA GLU A 46 -6.98 -9.11 -12.91
C GLU A 46 -8.25 -8.76 -13.70
N ALA A 47 -9.33 -8.37 -13.02
CA ALA A 47 -10.57 -7.93 -13.65
C ALA A 47 -10.57 -6.45 -14.09
N ASP A 48 -9.63 -5.63 -13.59
CA ASP A 48 -9.56 -4.19 -13.86
C ASP A 48 -8.78 -3.88 -15.15
N GLY A 49 -9.46 -3.93 -16.29
CA GLY A 49 -8.86 -3.71 -17.61
C GLY A 49 -8.14 -2.36 -17.76
N ASP A 50 -8.69 -1.28 -17.19
CA ASP A 50 -8.10 0.06 -17.26
C ASP A 50 -6.74 0.09 -16.54
N LEU A 51 -6.69 -0.51 -15.35
CA LEU A 51 -5.46 -0.58 -14.57
C LEU A 51 -4.44 -1.51 -15.22
N LEU A 52 -4.88 -2.62 -15.82
CA LEU A 52 -4.01 -3.53 -16.56
C LEU A 52 -3.38 -2.86 -17.79
N GLU A 53 -4.13 -2.00 -18.50
CA GLU A 53 -3.63 -1.24 -19.65
C GLU A 53 -2.57 -0.22 -19.21
N ILE A 54 -2.86 0.56 -18.17
CA ILE A 54 -1.94 1.59 -17.65
C ILE A 54 -0.61 0.99 -17.20
N LEU A 55 -0.64 -0.16 -16.52
CA LEU A 55 0.55 -0.81 -15.98
C LEU A 55 1.30 -1.67 -17.01
N GLY A 56 0.61 -2.08 -18.08
CA GLY A 56 1.17 -2.86 -19.17
C GLY A 56 1.23 -4.36 -18.90
N LYS A 57 1.00 -5.14 -19.97
CA LYS A 57 0.82 -6.59 -19.95
C LYS A 57 1.98 -7.36 -19.29
N GLN A 58 3.23 -6.95 -19.52
CA GLN A 58 4.39 -7.67 -18.99
C GLN A 58 4.44 -7.59 -17.46
N PHE A 59 4.24 -6.40 -16.91
CA PHE A 59 4.22 -6.18 -15.47
C PHE A 59 3.07 -6.94 -14.81
N THR A 60 1.86 -6.78 -15.34
CA THR A 60 0.66 -7.36 -14.74
C THR A 60 0.72 -8.89 -14.71
N THR A 61 1.19 -9.50 -15.81
CA THR A 61 1.40 -10.96 -15.89
C THR A 61 2.41 -11.44 -14.85
N ALA A 62 3.58 -10.80 -14.77
CA ALA A 62 4.63 -11.19 -13.83
C ALA A 62 4.17 -11.01 -12.37
N HIS A 63 3.49 -9.90 -12.08
CA HIS A 63 2.98 -9.60 -10.75
C HIS A 63 1.95 -10.62 -10.28
N LEU A 64 0.92 -10.89 -11.11
CA LEU A 64 -0.13 -11.86 -10.80
C LEU A 64 0.45 -13.27 -10.60
N MET A 65 1.35 -13.72 -11.49
CA MET A 65 2.00 -15.02 -11.37
C MET A 65 2.76 -15.14 -10.05
N TYR A 66 3.60 -14.15 -9.73
CA TYR A 66 4.44 -14.21 -8.54
C TYR A 66 3.59 -14.17 -7.26
N LYS A 67 2.61 -13.26 -7.18
CA LYS A 67 1.74 -13.14 -6.00
C LYS A 67 0.83 -14.35 -5.79
N ARG A 68 0.34 -14.98 -6.86
CA ARG A 68 -0.41 -16.24 -6.74
C ARG A 68 0.47 -17.39 -6.27
N ASN A 69 1.73 -17.45 -6.71
CA ASN A 69 2.68 -18.45 -6.20
C ASN A 69 3.02 -18.25 -4.72
N GLU A 70 3.22 -17.00 -4.28
CA GLU A 70 3.40 -16.67 -2.85
C GLU A 70 2.19 -17.14 -2.02
N LEU A 71 0.97 -16.81 -2.47
CA LEU A 71 -0.27 -17.20 -1.80
C LEU A 71 -0.47 -18.70 -1.72
N ALA A 72 -0.11 -19.47 -2.75
CA ALA A 72 -0.25 -20.92 -2.73
C ALA A 72 0.64 -21.56 -1.64
N ARG A 73 1.77 -20.92 -1.32
CA ARG A 73 2.72 -21.41 -0.32
C ARG A 73 2.35 -21.01 1.11
N PHE A 74 1.78 -19.82 1.29
CA PHE A 74 1.50 -19.27 2.63
C PHE A 74 0.68 -20.19 3.57
N PRO A 75 -0.43 -20.84 3.15
CA PRO A 75 -1.21 -21.73 4.01
C PRO A 75 -0.47 -22.99 4.49
N THR A 76 0.68 -23.30 3.88
CA THR A 76 1.52 -24.45 4.29
C THR A 76 2.55 -24.06 5.37
N PHE A 77 2.64 -22.79 5.70
CA PHE A 77 3.55 -22.25 6.70
C PHE A 77 2.81 -21.99 8.02
N VAL A 78 3.30 -22.55 9.12
CA VAL A 78 2.80 -22.27 10.46
C VAL A 78 3.53 -21.06 11.02
N THR A 79 2.80 -20.02 11.37
CA THR A 79 3.33 -18.78 11.90
C THR A 79 3.61 -18.87 13.41
N ASP A 80 4.52 -18.01 13.90
CA ASP A 80 4.78 -17.88 15.34
C ASP A 80 3.54 -17.47 16.15
N TRP A 81 2.60 -16.77 15.52
CA TRP A 81 1.33 -16.43 16.16
C TRP A 81 0.47 -17.69 16.33
N GLU A 82 0.27 -18.47 15.27
CA GLU A 82 -0.52 -19.72 15.33
C GLU A 82 0.09 -20.72 16.33
N PHE A 83 1.42 -20.84 16.34
CA PHE A 83 2.09 -21.70 17.31
C PHE A 83 1.86 -21.21 18.75
N ARG A 84 2.07 -19.90 19.01
CA ARG A 84 1.79 -19.34 20.33
C ARG A 84 0.32 -19.48 20.74
N GLU A 85 -0.61 -19.40 19.80
CA GLU A 85 -2.04 -19.47 20.10
C GLU A 85 -2.49 -20.90 20.44
N TYR A 86 -2.01 -21.91 19.70
CA TYR A 86 -2.58 -23.27 19.74
C TYR A 86 -1.64 -24.35 20.30
N ALA A 87 -0.33 -24.11 20.44
CA ALA A 87 0.62 -25.15 20.85
C ALA A 87 0.66 -25.42 22.36
N TYR A 88 -0.17 -24.78 23.19
CA TYR A 88 -0.18 -24.96 24.66
C TYR A 88 -0.50 -26.39 25.13
N HIS A 89 -0.96 -27.26 24.21
CA HIS A 89 -1.33 -28.65 24.50
C HIS A 89 -0.34 -29.68 23.91
N LEU A 90 0.75 -29.22 23.27
CA LEU A 90 1.84 -30.05 22.76
C LEU A 90 3.00 -30.09 23.77
#